data_AF-A0A161YJH7-F1
#
_entry.id   AF-A0A161YJH7-F1
#
_cell.length_a   1.000
_cell.length_b   1.000
_cell.length_c   1.000
_cell.angle_alpha   90.00
_cell.angle_beta   90.00
_cell.angle_gamma   90.00
#
_symmetry.space_group_name_H-M   'P 1'
#
loop_
_entity.id
_entity.type
_entity.pdbx_description
1 polymer ?
#
loop_
_entity_poly.entity_id
_entity_poly.type
_entity_poly.pdbx_seq_one_letter_code
_entity_poly.pdbx_strand_id
1 'polypeptide(L)'
;MKFLFVLFILSFSTFSTFSTFSSLAQVDITTVNQSTKEQKIKSDLEALHKQYDLRSWIYTDKVLVDQGAKVPYSHPVITMSTQNKYLENKIKLLSTYLHEQFHWHVIINGKPSMEGFRARIKQDFPSVKVGFPYGSRDEGSTLSHLIVCYLEYIALTQLVGKQKAQENLSTNGYYKWVYATILDSKNEEKLDRMLREFGLEFRSSKL
;
A
#
# COMPACT_ATOMS: atom_id res chain seq x y z
N MET A 1 -72.60 -17.57 -35.18
CA MET A 1 -72.23 -16.73 -34.02
C MET A 1 -70.71 -16.54 -34.02
N LYS A 2 -70.26 -15.28 -33.99
CA LYS A 2 -68.87 -14.84 -34.08
C LYS A 2 -68.14 -15.10 -32.76
N PHE A 3 -66.93 -15.64 -32.80
CA PHE A 3 -65.90 -15.36 -31.80
C PHE A 3 -64.56 -15.18 -32.52
N LEU A 4 -64.07 -13.94 -32.48
CA LEU A 4 -62.79 -13.48 -32.99
C LEU A 4 -61.76 -13.70 -31.86
N PHE A 5 -60.74 -14.53 -32.08
CA PHE A 5 -59.58 -14.60 -31.18
C PHE A 5 -58.49 -13.66 -31.70
N VAL A 6 -58.23 -12.58 -30.96
CA VAL A 6 -57.09 -11.70 -31.16
C VAL A 6 -55.92 -12.31 -30.38
N LEU A 7 -54.86 -12.72 -31.08
CA LEU A 7 -53.62 -13.19 -30.46
C LEU A 7 -52.63 -12.01 -30.39
N PHE A 8 -52.28 -11.62 -29.16
CA PHE A 8 -51.25 -10.61 -28.88
C PHE A 8 -49.86 -11.21 -29.18
N ILE A 9 -49.09 -10.54 -30.04
CA ILE A 9 -47.66 -10.81 -30.23
C ILE A 9 -46.89 -10.00 -29.18
N LEU A 10 -46.29 -10.68 -28.20
CA LEU A 10 -45.33 -10.09 -27.27
C LEU A 10 -43.93 -10.09 -27.91
N SER A 11 -43.46 -8.93 -28.35
CA SER A 11 -42.08 -8.73 -28.78
C SER A 11 -41.16 -8.58 -27.56
N PHE A 12 -40.29 -9.57 -27.31
CA PHE A 12 -39.22 -9.44 -26.33
C PHE A 12 -38.09 -8.57 -26.91
N SER A 13 -38.02 -7.31 -26.48
CA SER A 13 -36.85 -6.45 -26.70
C SER A 13 -35.75 -6.85 -25.71
N THR A 14 -34.69 -7.47 -26.21
CA THR A 14 -33.48 -7.77 -25.44
C THR A 14 -32.78 -6.45 -25.06
N PHE A 15 -32.87 -6.06 -23.79
CA PHE A 15 -32.05 -4.99 -23.23
C PHE A 15 -30.60 -5.48 -23.12
N SER A 16 -29.75 -5.06 -24.04
CA SER A 16 -28.30 -5.17 -23.88
C SER A 16 -27.85 -4.21 -22.78
N THR A 17 -27.56 -4.73 -21.60
CA THR A 17 -26.92 -3.96 -20.53
C THR A 17 -25.48 -3.66 -20.94
N PHE A 18 -25.22 -2.40 -21.32
CA PHE A 18 -23.85 -1.90 -21.41
C PHE A 18 -23.27 -1.84 -19.99
N SER A 19 -22.36 -2.77 -19.68
CA SER A 19 -21.50 -2.62 -18.51
C SER A 19 -20.56 -1.45 -18.76
N THR A 20 -20.81 -0.32 -18.09
CA THR A 20 -19.85 0.78 -18.04
C THR A 20 -18.62 0.29 -17.28
N PHE A 21 -17.48 0.17 -17.96
CA PHE A 21 -16.20 0.03 -17.30
C PHE A 21 -15.98 1.30 -16.45
N SER A 22 -15.99 1.16 -15.12
CA SER A 22 -15.47 2.21 -14.25
C SER A 22 -14.03 2.47 -14.64
N SER A 23 -13.72 3.71 -15.03
CA SER A 23 -12.36 4.24 -15.03
C SER A 23 -11.83 4.09 -13.60
N LEU A 24 -11.05 3.04 -13.35
CA LEU A 24 -10.20 2.99 -12.18
C LEU A 24 -9.31 4.22 -12.29
N ALA A 25 -9.22 5.04 -11.22
CA ALA A 25 -8.22 6.09 -11.15
C ALA A 25 -6.86 5.44 -11.38
N GLN A 26 -6.34 5.56 -12.60
CA GLN A 26 -5.16 4.84 -13.05
C GLN A 26 -3.96 5.58 -12.48
N VAL A 27 -3.17 4.89 -11.65
CA VAL A 27 -1.88 5.42 -11.20
C VAL A 27 -0.99 5.61 -12.43
N ASP A 28 -0.52 6.83 -12.64
CA ASP A 28 0.44 7.19 -13.68
C ASP A 28 1.84 6.76 -13.25
N ILE A 29 2.31 5.67 -13.86
CA ILE A 29 3.63 5.08 -13.61
C ILE A 29 4.54 5.44 -14.79
N THR A 30 5.56 6.26 -14.53
CA THR A 30 6.51 6.74 -15.53
C THR A 30 7.94 6.27 -15.22
N THR A 31 8.83 6.32 -16.21
CA THR A 31 10.24 5.92 -16.09
C THR A 31 11.12 7.12 -16.42
N VAL A 32 12.19 7.36 -15.65
CA VAL A 32 13.09 8.50 -15.88
C VAL A 32 13.89 8.36 -17.18
N ASN A 33 14.49 7.19 -17.37
CA ASN A 33 15.48 6.94 -18.43
C ASN A 33 15.00 5.92 -19.47
N GLN A 34 13.82 5.31 -19.24
CA GLN A 34 13.28 4.23 -20.06
C GLN A 34 14.21 3.01 -20.14
N SER A 35 15.03 2.78 -19.12
CA SER A 35 15.94 1.63 -19.11
C SER A 35 15.16 0.32 -19.05
N THR A 36 15.77 -0.81 -19.48
CA THR A 36 15.14 -2.13 -19.37
C THR A 36 14.68 -2.44 -17.94
N LYS A 37 15.46 -2.03 -16.93
CA LYS A 37 15.11 -2.26 -15.52
C LYS A 37 13.93 -1.38 -15.07
N GLU A 38 13.92 -0.12 -15.49
CA GLU A 38 12.80 0.79 -15.16
C GLU A 38 11.51 0.34 -15.81
N GLN A 39 11.55 -0.02 -17.10
CA GLN A 39 10.40 -0.55 -17.84
C GLN A 39 9.87 -1.84 -17.19
N LYS A 40 10.76 -2.71 -16.71
CA LYS A 40 10.36 -3.93 -16.00
C LYS A 40 9.62 -3.61 -14.70
N ILE A 41 10.16 -2.73 -13.84
CA ILE A 41 9.50 -2.34 -12.58
C ILE A 41 8.15 -1.66 -12.87
N LYS A 42 8.09 -0.77 -13.87
CA LYS A 42 6.84 -0.15 -14.33
C LYS A 42 5.81 -1.22 -14.70
N SER A 43 6.18 -2.15 -15.58
CA SER A 43 5.29 -3.21 -16.03
C SER A 43 4.84 -4.13 -14.89
N ASP A 44 5.74 -4.44 -13.95
CA ASP A 44 5.41 -5.25 -12.78
C ASP A 44 4.46 -4.52 -11.82
N LEU A 45 4.62 -3.21 -11.61
CA LEU A 45 3.68 -2.40 -10.83
C LEU A 45 2.29 -2.33 -11.49
N GLU A 46 2.24 -2.11 -12.80
CA GLU A 46 0.99 -2.14 -13.57
C GLU A 46 0.31 -3.52 -13.47
N ALA A 47 1.09 -4.61 -13.50
CA ALA A 47 0.57 -5.96 -13.30
C ALA A 47 0.04 -6.17 -11.88
N LEU A 48 0.70 -5.62 -10.85
CA LEU A 48 0.24 -5.67 -9.47
C LEU A 48 -1.10 -4.95 -9.28
N HIS A 49 -1.29 -3.78 -9.93
CA HIS A 49 -2.56 -3.04 -9.94
C HIS A 49 -3.70 -3.80 -10.62
N LYS A 50 -3.39 -4.68 -11.59
CA LYS A 50 -4.37 -5.58 -12.21
C LYS A 50 -4.67 -6.82 -11.37
N GLN A 51 -3.65 -7.32 -10.66
CA GLN A 51 -3.74 -8.54 -9.86
C GLN A 51 -4.45 -8.32 -8.53
N TYR A 52 -4.27 -7.15 -7.91
CA TYR A 52 -4.79 -6.83 -6.59
C TYR A 52 -5.68 -5.58 -6.64
N ASP A 53 -6.74 -5.57 -5.84
CA ASP A 53 -7.51 -4.34 -5.62
C ASP A 53 -6.77 -3.43 -4.65
N LEU A 54 -6.03 -2.46 -5.20
CA LEU A 54 -5.20 -1.55 -4.40
C LEU A 54 -5.91 -0.25 -4.01
N ARG A 55 -7.18 -0.05 -4.41
CA ARG A 55 -7.87 1.25 -4.33
C ARG A 55 -7.86 1.88 -2.93
N SER A 56 -7.95 1.07 -1.88
CA SER A 56 -7.93 1.53 -0.48
C SER A 56 -6.57 2.01 0.02
N TRP A 57 -5.50 1.83 -0.77
CA TRP A 57 -4.13 2.15 -0.39
C TRP A 57 -3.39 3.04 -1.39
N ILE A 58 -4.12 3.72 -2.28
CA ILE A 58 -3.56 4.72 -3.21
C ILE A 58 -3.81 6.12 -2.64
N TYR A 59 -2.74 6.80 -2.24
CA TYR A 59 -2.77 8.15 -1.67
C TYR A 59 -2.12 9.19 -2.58
N THR A 60 -1.33 8.73 -3.55
CA THR A 60 -0.88 9.51 -4.71
C THR A 60 -1.03 8.68 -5.98
N ASP A 61 -1.39 9.35 -7.06
CA ASP A 61 -1.59 8.79 -8.40
C ASP A 61 -0.34 8.86 -9.27
N LYS A 62 0.76 9.47 -8.81
CA LYS A 62 2.00 9.59 -9.57
C LYS A 62 3.11 8.74 -8.97
N VAL A 63 3.70 7.90 -9.82
CA VAL A 63 4.84 7.06 -9.49
C VAL A 63 5.89 7.20 -10.57
N LEU A 64 7.12 7.42 -10.13
CA LEU A 64 8.30 7.43 -10.96
C LEU A 64 9.12 6.16 -10.71
N VAL A 65 9.72 5.62 -11.75
CA VAL A 65 10.71 4.55 -11.65
C VAL A 65 12.04 5.10 -12.12
N ASP A 66 13.04 5.06 -11.23
CA ASP A 66 14.36 5.63 -11.48
C ASP A 66 15.45 4.60 -11.12
N GLN A 67 16.20 4.17 -12.13
CA GLN A 67 17.37 3.31 -11.92
C GLN A 67 18.50 3.99 -11.14
N GLY A 68 18.56 5.33 -11.15
CA GLY A 68 19.51 6.13 -10.36
C GLY A 68 19.18 6.20 -8.88
N ALA A 69 17.92 5.92 -8.49
CA ALA A 69 17.51 5.94 -7.10
C ALA A 69 18.15 4.80 -6.30
N LYS A 70 18.89 5.14 -5.23
CA LYS A 70 19.55 4.13 -4.38
C LYS A 70 18.55 3.28 -3.60
N VAL A 71 17.47 3.88 -3.11
CA VAL A 71 16.36 3.23 -2.40
C VAL A 71 15.05 3.91 -2.83
N PRO A 72 13.89 3.25 -2.69
CA PRO A 72 12.62 3.91 -2.88
C PRO A 72 12.40 5.03 -1.86
N TYR A 73 11.61 6.02 -2.24
CA TYR A 73 11.20 7.13 -1.38
C TYR A 73 9.90 7.74 -1.89
N SER A 74 9.15 8.38 -0.98
CA SER A 74 7.78 8.84 -1.25
C SER A 74 7.66 10.28 -1.77
N HIS A 75 8.66 11.14 -1.50
CA HIS A 75 8.55 12.59 -1.70
C HIS A 75 9.61 13.16 -2.65
N PRO A 76 9.26 14.16 -3.49
CA PRO A 76 7.93 14.79 -3.65
C PRO A 76 6.94 13.97 -4.48
N VAL A 77 7.41 12.89 -5.10
CA VAL A 77 6.63 11.89 -5.84
C VAL A 77 7.19 10.52 -5.41
N ILE A 78 6.36 9.47 -5.37
CA ILE A 78 6.86 8.13 -5.10
C ILE A 78 7.84 7.76 -6.21
N THR A 79 9.10 7.53 -5.83
CA THR A 79 10.15 7.03 -6.72
C THR A 79 10.50 5.62 -6.30
N MET A 80 10.23 4.66 -7.17
CA MET A 80 10.65 3.27 -7.01
C MET A 80 12.04 3.08 -7.65
N SER A 81 12.94 2.43 -6.92
CA SER A 81 14.25 2.06 -7.48
C SER A 81 14.23 0.70 -8.17
N THR A 82 15.29 0.41 -8.92
CA THR A 82 15.42 -0.84 -9.68
C THR A 82 16.41 -1.82 -9.06
N GLN A 83 16.46 -1.92 -7.73
CA GLN A 83 17.30 -2.91 -7.05
C GLN A 83 16.87 -4.35 -7.40
N ASN A 84 17.81 -5.30 -7.44
CA ASN A 84 17.55 -6.68 -7.84
C ASN A 84 16.40 -7.33 -7.05
N LYS A 85 16.31 -7.10 -5.74
CA LYS A 85 15.21 -7.63 -4.90
C LYS A 85 13.80 -7.24 -5.39
N TYR A 86 13.65 -6.10 -6.05
CA TYR A 86 12.36 -5.66 -6.61
C TYR A 86 12.14 -6.23 -8.01
N LEU A 87 13.21 -6.40 -8.78
CA LEU A 87 13.16 -7.01 -10.11
C LEU A 87 12.83 -8.52 -10.04
N GLU A 88 13.27 -9.18 -8.98
CA GLU A 88 13.18 -10.65 -8.83
C GLU A 88 11.99 -11.08 -7.98
N ASN A 89 11.41 -10.19 -7.15
CA ASN A 89 10.35 -10.55 -6.23
C ASN A 89 9.21 -9.51 -6.24
N LYS A 90 8.07 -9.90 -6.83
CA LYS A 90 6.87 -9.06 -6.93
C LYS A 90 6.25 -8.69 -5.58
N ILE A 91 6.37 -9.56 -4.57
CA ILE A 91 5.86 -9.26 -3.22
C ILE A 91 6.73 -8.19 -2.57
N LYS A 92 8.07 -8.23 -2.75
CA LYS A 92 8.96 -7.16 -2.28
C LYS A 92 8.63 -5.82 -2.95
N LEU A 93 8.41 -5.85 -4.27
CA LEU A 93 8.00 -4.66 -5.01
C LEU A 93 6.66 -4.10 -4.51
N LEU A 94 5.64 -4.95 -4.36
CA LEU A 94 4.33 -4.56 -3.83
C LEU A 94 4.43 -3.97 -2.42
N SER A 95 5.14 -4.66 -1.52
CA SER A 95 5.34 -4.23 -0.13
C SER A 95 5.98 -2.85 -0.06
N THR A 96 7.06 -2.64 -0.81
CA THR A 96 7.74 -1.34 -0.81
C THR A 96 6.93 -0.25 -1.52
N TYR A 97 6.17 -0.58 -2.57
CA TYR A 97 5.25 0.38 -3.17
C TYR A 97 4.19 0.86 -2.17
N LEU A 98 3.58 -0.07 -1.43
CA LEU A 98 2.62 0.26 -0.38
C LEU A 98 3.26 1.05 0.76
N HIS A 99 4.50 0.71 1.15
CA HIS A 99 5.27 1.48 2.14
C HIS A 99 5.35 2.96 1.76
N GLU A 100 5.72 3.26 0.50
CA GLU A 100 5.81 4.64 0.04
C GLU A 100 4.43 5.32 -0.05
N GLN A 101 3.36 4.57 -0.39
CA GLN A 101 1.98 5.08 -0.31
C GLN A 101 1.58 5.42 1.14
N PHE A 102 2.03 4.65 2.13
CA PHE A 102 1.70 4.90 3.53
C PHE A 102 2.45 6.08 4.14
N HIS A 103 3.61 6.45 3.58
CA HIS A 103 4.20 7.75 3.90
C HIS A 103 3.27 8.91 3.50
N TRP A 104 2.61 8.84 2.34
CA TRP A 104 1.59 9.83 1.95
C TRP A 104 0.35 9.78 2.83
N HIS A 105 -0.14 8.58 3.16
CA HIS A 105 -1.29 8.42 4.07
C HIS A 105 -1.08 9.14 5.41
N VAL A 106 0.08 8.95 6.02
CA VAL A 106 0.43 9.59 7.30
C VAL A 106 0.39 11.11 7.19
N ILE A 107 0.81 11.68 6.06
CA ILE A 107 0.82 13.14 5.85
C ILE A 107 -0.57 13.68 5.53
N ILE A 108 -1.36 12.98 4.72
CA ILE A 108 -2.67 13.44 4.25
C ILE A 108 -3.74 13.28 5.33
N ASN A 109 -3.74 12.12 6.02
CA ASN A 109 -4.83 11.71 6.90
C ASN A 109 -4.45 11.68 8.39
N GLY A 110 -3.15 11.78 8.73
CA GLY A 110 -2.70 11.77 10.11
C GLY A 110 -3.21 12.97 10.90
N LYS A 111 -3.88 12.72 12.03
CA LYS A 111 -4.44 13.79 12.88
C LYS A 111 -3.39 14.54 13.71
N PRO A 112 -2.45 13.86 14.41
CA PRO A 112 -1.44 14.56 15.20
C PRO A 112 -0.38 15.24 14.34
N SER A 113 0.30 16.24 14.92
CA SER A 113 1.58 16.70 14.37
C SER A 113 2.62 15.58 14.39
N MET A 114 3.67 15.69 13.58
CA MET A 114 4.76 14.70 13.56
C MET A 114 5.43 14.53 14.95
N GLU A 115 5.53 15.60 15.72
CA GLU A 115 6.01 15.56 17.10
C GLU A 115 5.02 14.80 18.01
N GLY A 116 3.72 15.10 17.90
CA GLY A 116 2.68 14.40 18.66
C GLY A 116 2.63 12.90 18.36
N PHE A 117 2.77 12.51 17.08
CA PHE A 117 2.94 11.11 16.67
C PHE A 117 4.07 10.44 17.43
N ARG A 118 5.28 11.02 17.37
CA ARG A 118 6.48 10.45 17.99
C ARG A 118 6.35 10.34 19.50
N ALA A 119 5.87 11.40 20.15
CA ALA A 119 5.65 11.44 21.58
C ALA A 119 4.67 10.34 22.02
N ARG A 120 3.57 10.15 21.29
CA ARG A 120 2.57 9.13 21.60
C ARG A 120 3.10 7.71 21.42
N ILE A 121 3.81 7.43 20.33
CA ILE A 121 4.41 6.11 20.07
C ILE A 121 5.40 5.75 21.18
N LYS A 122 6.22 6.71 21.62
CA LYS A 122 7.24 6.53 22.65
C LYS A 122 6.69 6.11 24.01
N GLN A 123 5.43 6.42 24.32
CA GLN A 123 4.77 5.97 25.56
C GLN A 123 4.65 4.44 25.63
N ASP A 124 4.36 3.79 24.50
CA ASP A 124 4.24 2.32 24.42
C ASP A 124 5.57 1.65 24.03
N PHE A 125 6.46 2.38 23.34
CA PHE A 125 7.75 1.91 22.85
C PHE A 125 8.90 2.85 23.26
N PRO A 126 9.27 2.90 24.55
CA PRO A 126 10.25 3.88 25.05
C PRO A 126 11.70 3.60 24.64
N SER A 127 12.02 2.35 24.26
CA SER A 127 13.38 1.90 23.93
C SER A 127 13.51 1.49 22.47
N VAL A 128 13.45 2.46 21.56
CA VAL A 128 13.58 2.20 20.12
C VAL A 128 15.04 2.03 19.70
N LYS A 129 15.28 1.19 18.68
CA LYS A 129 16.61 1.05 18.08
C LYS A 129 16.73 1.89 16.82
N VAL A 130 17.82 2.64 16.72
CA VAL A 130 18.16 3.49 15.57
C VAL A 130 19.32 2.88 14.78
N GLY A 131 19.57 3.42 13.58
CA GLY A 131 20.67 3.05 12.71
C GLY A 131 20.44 1.73 11.97
N PHE A 132 21.14 1.57 10.86
CA PHE A 132 21.14 0.32 10.10
C PHE A 132 21.78 -0.81 10.95
N PRO A 133 21.22 -2.05 10.95
CA PRO A 133 20.04 -2.49 10.23
C PRO A 133 18.73 -2.40 11.04
N TYR A 134 18.73 -1.81 12.23
CA TYR A 134 17.62 -1.94 13.19
C TYR A 134 16.50 -0.92 12.99
N GLY A 135 16.84 0.33 12.71
CA GLY A 135 15.90 1.44 12.56
C GLY A 135 16.36 2.43 11.50
N SER A 136 15.79 3.63 11.55
CA SER A 136 16.14 4.74 10.67
C SER A 136 17.33 5.53 11.23
N ARG A 137 17.75 6.61 10.56
CA ARG A 137 18.92 7.40 10.95
C ARG A 137 18.85 7.96 12.39
N ASP A 138 17.64 8.22 12.88
CA ASP A 138 17.37 8.81 14.19
C ASP A 138 16.10 8.21 14.81
N GLU A 139 15.87 8.52 16.09
CA GLU A 139 14.74 8.03 16.87
C GLU A 139 13.40 8.46 16.27
N GLY A 140 13.26 9.75 15.94
CA GLY A 140 12.02 10.29 15.40
C GLY A 140 11.64 9.64 14.07
N SER A 141 12.61 9.41 13.20
CA SER A 141 12.43 8.70 11.94
C SER A 141 12.06 7.23 12.17
N THR A 142 12.67 6.57 13.15
CA THR A 142 12.35 5.17 13.49
C THR A 142 10.92 5.04 14.01
N LEU A 143 10.50 5.94 14.90
CA LEU A 143 9.14 5.99 15.43
C LEU A 143 8.12 6.19 14.29
N SER A 144 8.38 7.12 13.37
CA SER A 144 7.52 7.32 12.20
C SER A 144 7.43 6.06 11.31
N HIS A 145 8.55 5.34 11.09
CA HIS A 145 8.54 4.12 10.30
C HIS A 145 7.80 2.96 10.99
N LEU A 146 7.67 2.95 12.32
CA LEU A 146 6.90 1.92 13.00
C LEU A 146 5.43 1.90 12.53
N ILE A 147 4.82 3.06 12.36
CA ILE A 147 3.43 3.17 11.89
C ILE A 147 3.32 2.86 10.40
N VAL A 148 4.23 3.40 9.58
CA VAL A 148 4.25 3.14 8.13
C VAL A 148 4.44 1.65 7.84
N CYS A 149 5.40 1.00 8.49
CA CYS A 149 5.64 -0.44 8.35
C CYS A 149 4.50 -1.29 8.90
N TYR A 150 3.74 -0.80 9.90
CA TYR A 150 2.57 -1.52 10.39
C TYR A 150 1.40 -1.46 9.41
N LEU A 151 1.16 -0.30 8.79
CA LEU A 151 0.21 -0.17 7.67
C LEU A 151 0.62 -1.08 6.49
N GLU A 152 1.91 -1.12 6.17
CA GLU A 152 2.50 -2.06 5.19
C GLU A 152 2.14 -3.51 5.52
N TYR A 153 2.34 -3.93 6.77
CA TYR A 153 2.01 -5.28 7.21
C TYR A 153 0.51 -5.62 7.09
N ILE A 154 -0.39 -4.72 7.51
CA ILE A 154 -1.83 -4.95 7.45
C ILE A 154 -2.29 -5.09 6.00
N ALA A 155 -1.90 -4.15 5.13
CA ALA A 155 -2.28 -4.19 3.73
C ALA A 155 -1.72 -5.43 3.02
N LEU A 156 -0.45 -5.76 3.27
CA LEU A 156 0.17 -6.95 2.68
C LEU A 156 -0.49 -8.24 3.19
N THR A 157 -0.89 -8.29 4.47
CA THR A 157 -1.63 -9.42 5.04
C THR A 157 -2.97 -9.63 4.34
N GLN A 158 -3.69 -8.55 4.02
CA GLN A 158 -4.96 -8.64 3.27
C GLN A 158 -4.76 -9.08 1.82
N LEU A 159 -3.67 -8.62 1.18
CA LEU A 159 -3.43 -8.87 -0.24
C LEU A 159 -2.83 -10.25 -0.54
N VAL A 160 -1.84 -10.70 0.24
CA VAL A 160 -1.09 -11.93 -0.04
C VAL A 160 -1.20 -12.99 1.05
N GLY A 161 -1.93 -12.70 2.13
CA GLY A 161 -2.08 -13.57 3.30
C GLY A 161 -0.99 -13.37 4.35
N LYS A 162 -1.34 -13.63 5.61
CA LYS A 162 -0.50 -13.38 6.79
C LYS A 162 0.88 -14.02 6.69
N GLN A 163 0.97 -15.31 6.34
CA GLN A 163 2.26 -16.02 6.29
C GLN A 163 3.25 -15.35 5.32
N LYS A 164 2.81 -15.04 4.10
CA LYS A 164 3.66 -14.37 3.09
C LYS A 164 4.02 -12.95 3.50
N ALA A 165 3.11 -12.23 4.13
CA ALA A 165 3.39 -10.90 4.66
C ALA A 165 4.46 -10.95 5.76
N GLN A 166 4.34 -11.89 6.70
CA GLN A 166 5.33 -12.08 7.76
C GLN A 166 6.70 -12.47 7.21
N GLU A 167 6.77 -13.43 6.28
CA GLU A 167 8.01 -13.84 5.62
C GLU A 167 8.66 -12.68 4.86
N ASN A 168 7.86 -11.89 4.14
CA ASN A 168 8.34 -10.71 3.44
C ASN A 168 8.95 -9.68 4.40
N LEU A 169 8.31 -9.40 5.54
CA LEU A 169 8.85 -8.46 6.52
C LEU A 169 10.09 -9.01 7.25
N SER A 170 10.06 -10.27 7.67
CA SER A 170 11.14 -10.88 8.44
C SER A 170 12.45 -11.05 7.66
N THR A 171 12.37 -11.12 6.33
CA THR A 171 13.53 -11.25 5.43
C THR A 171 14.13 -9.90 5.01
N ASN A 172 13.59 -8.77 5.46
CA ASN A 172 14.18 -7.48 5.17
C ASN A 172 15.51 -7.29 5.93
N GLY A 173 16.55 -6.89 5.19
CA GLY A 173 17.89 -6.61 5.75
C GLY A 173 17.98 -5.30 6.54
N TYR A 174 16.88 -4.56 6.69
CA TYR A 174 16.79 -3.23 7.29
C TYR A 174 15.54 -3.15 8.17
N TYR A 175 15.44 -2.10 9.01
CA TYR A 175 14.38 -1.91 9.99
C TYR A 175 14.09 -3.15 10.86
N LYS A 176 15.12 -3.95 11.18
CA LYS A 176 14.96 -5.24 11.87
C LYS A 176 14.24 -5.11 13.21
N TRP A 177 14.50 -4.05 13.97
CA TRP A 177 13.79 -3.83 15.24
C TRP A 177 12.33 -3.45 15.01
N VAL A 178 12.06 -2.61 14.00
CA VAL A 178 10.70 -2.20 13.63
C VAL A 178 9.86 -3.41 13.21
N TYR A 179 10.38 -4.23 12.29
CA TYR A 179 9.66 -5.42 11.83
C TYR A 179 9.50 -6.46 12.93
N ALA A 180 10.51 -6.67 13.79
CA ALA A 180 10.36 -7.54 14.96
C ALA A 180 9.26 -7.03 15.92
N THR A 181 9.17 -5.72 16.12
CA THR A 181 8.14 -5.10 16.97
C THR A 181 6.74 -5.29 16.39
N ILE A 182 6.58 -5.12 15.08
CA ILE A 182 5.32 -5.32 14.36
C ILE A 182 4.87 -6.79 14.37
N LEU A 183 5.81 -7.72 14.22
CA LEU A 183 5.52 -9.14 14.13
C LEU A 183 5.28 -9.80 15.50
N ASP A 184 5.61 -9.12 16.60
CA ASP A 184 5.27 -9.58 17.94
C ASP A 184 3.78 -9.33 18.23
N SER A 185 3.01 -10.41 18.30
CA SER A 185 1.57 -10.40 18.63
C SER A 185 1.20 -9.61 19.90
N LYS A 186 2.12 -9.48 20.86
CA LYS A 186 1.87 -8.69 22.09
C LYS A 186 1.74 -7.19 21.83
N ASN A 187 2.19 -6.72 20.67
CA ASN A 187 2.13 -5.32 20.29
C ASN A 187 0.94 -4.99 19.39
N GLU A 188 0.20 -5.99 18.89
CA GLU A 188 -0.89 -5.81 17.92
C GLU A 188 -1.94 -4.82 18.42
N GLU A 189 -2.49 -5.03 19.62
CA GLU A 189 -3.50 -4.14 20.19
C GLU A 189 -3.01 -2.69 20.38
N LYS A 190 -1.72 -2.52 20.72
CA LYS A 190 -1.12 -1.18 20.89
C LYS A 190 -1.02 -0.47 19.56
N LEU A 191 -0.55 -1.16 18.53
CA LEU A 191 -0.37 -0.61 17.19
C LEU A 191 -1.73 -0.29 16.54
N ASP A 192 -2.72 -1.18 16.67
CA ASP A 192 -4.08 -0.95 16.21
C ASP A 192 -4.75 0.25 16.88
N ARG A 193 -4.56 0.38 18.20
CA ARG A 193 -5.04 1.54 18.94
C ARG A 193 -4.39 2.83 18.42
N MET A 194 -3.08 2.82 18.18
CA MET A 194 -2.38 3.97 17.61
C MET A 194 -2.94 4.35 16.25
N LEU A 195 -3.22 3.40 15.35
CA LEU A 195 -3.83 3.72 14.05
C LEU A 195 -5.16 4.48 14.22
N ARG A 196 -6.02 4.04 15.16
CA ARG A 196 -7.29 4.71 15.48
C ARG A 196 -7.10 6.11 16.06
N GLU A 197 -6.21 6.25 17.03
CA GLU A 197 -5.86 7.54 17.63
C GLU A 197 -5.33 8.52 16.58
N PHE A 198 -4.53 8.01 15.64
CA PHE A 198 -3.90 8.78 14.58
C PHE A 198 -4.80 9.05 13.37
N GLY A 199 -5.97 8.40 13.29
CA GLY A 199 -6.90 8.51 12.15
C GLY A 199 -6.41 7.80 10.89
N LEU A 200 -5.56 6.79 11.05
CA LEU A 200 -4.91 6.06 9.98
C LEU A 200 -5.51 4.68 9.73
N GLU A 201 -6.56 4.30 10.46
CA GLU A 201 -7.29 3.08 10.20
C GLU A 201 -7.78 3.02 8.74
N PHE A 202 -7.66 1.85 8.11
CA PHE A 202 -8.27 1.64 6.81
C PHE A 202 -9.78 1.71 6.99
N ARG A 203 -10.36 2.84 6.56
CA ARG A 203 -11.80 2.95 6.44
C ARG A 203 -12.17 2.03 5.28
N SER A 204 -12.76 0.87 5.57
CA SER A 204 -13.53 0.22 4.51
C SER A 204 -14.53 1.27 4.07
N SER A 205 -14.44 1.74 2.84
CA SER A 205 -15.61 2.33 2.20
C SER A 205 -16.70 1.28 2.36
N LYS A 206 -17.69 1.55 3.23
CA LYS A 206 -18.91 0.77 3.25
C LYS A 206 -19.38 0.69 1.80
N LEU A 207 -19.37 -0.51 1.23
CA LEU A 207 -20.21 -0.81 0.08
C LEU A 207 -21.66 -0.57 0.47
#